data_AF-A0A1V6FJ28-F1
#
_entry.id   AF-A0A1V6FJ28-F1
#
_cell.length_a   1.000
_cell.length_b   1.000
_cell.length_c   1.000
_cell.angle_alpha   90.00
_cell.angle_beta   90.00
_cell.angle_gamma   90.00
#
_symmetry.space_group_name_H-M   'P 1'
#
loop_
_entity.id
_entity.type
_entity.pdbx_description
1 polymer ?
#
loop_
_entity_poly.entity_id
_entity_poly.type
_entity_poly.pdbx_seq_one_letter_code
_entity_poly.pdbx_strand_id
1 'polypeptide(L)'
;MKVETTNDDEEAKSFDYTFDYVIAGSSPKKLSEVATLVGKGLNTTKKMAEDNQYTLALRNGEFWIDDFPSDPIVIVEIMTSSTSGGNKNKRTQIAMACEDAVISPENHNAPGINYRQVWARMVSQLIVKSQVGLAWNGKTIWILQDLLAQYISSTTALDLSKYIAQYPDEVNILALGYGEIDAGTPTPIIELRDSTFYAGPITNNADNSVSKGFVEIVKIGAPPEKEYLWRALFKKASCGNVVLK
;
A
#
# COMPACT_ATOMS: atom_id res chain seq x y z
N MET A 1 5.07 6.80 12.66
CA MET A 1 5.97 7.87 13.14
C MET A 1 5.12 9.11 13.20
N LYS A 2 4.89 9.70 14.38
CA LYS A 2 4.12 10.93 14.47
C LYS A 2 5.05 12.12 14.25
N VAL A 3 4.88 12.83 13.14
CA VAL A 3 5.68 14.01 12.79
C VAL A 3 4.76 15.23 12.84
N GLU A 4 5.15 16.22 13.63
CA GLU A 4 4.50 17.53 13.62
C GLU A 4 5.06 18.36 12.46
N THR A 5 4.16 18.98 11.70
CA THR A 5 4.49 19.82 10.54
C THR A 5 3.51 20.99 10.48
N THR A 6 3.74 21.93 9.58
CA THR A 6 2.85 23.08 9.34
C THR A 6 2.38 23.02 7.90
N ASN A 7 1.10 23.28 7.65
CA ASN A 7 0.61 23.48 6.29
C ASN A 7 0.90 24.91 5.80
N ASP A 8 0.45 25.21 4.58
CA ASP A 8 0.63 26.52 3.94
C ASP A 8 -0.05 27.68 4.71
N ASP A 9 -1.00 27.36 5.59
CA ASP A 9 -1.70 28.32 6.47
C ASP A 9 -1.06 28.44 7.88
N GLU A 10 0.17 27.92 8.06
CA GLU A 10 0.90 27.85 9.34
C GLU A 10 0.17 27.06 10.45
N GLU A 11 -0.86 26.29 10.10
CA GLU A 11 -1.55 25.44 11.07
C GLU A 11 -0.73 24.19 11.38
N ALA A 12 -0.56 23.91 12.66
CA ALA A 12 0.07 22.67 13.11
C ALA A 12 -0.75 21.46 12.64
N LYS A 13 -0.11 20.58 11.86
CA LYS A 13 -0.62 19.28 11.42
C LYS A 13 0.26 18.19 11.98
N SER A 14 -0.30 16.99 12.16
CA SER A 14 0.47 15.80 12.50
C SER A 14 0.30 14.74 11.42
N PHE A 15 1.40 14.27 10.87
CA PHE A 15 1.43 13.09 10.03
C PHE A 15 1.59 11.85 10.91
N ASP A 16 0.65 10.91 10.81
CA ASP A 16 0.64 9.69 11.62
C ASP A 16 0.47 8.44 10.76
N TYR A 17 1.39 8.25 9.82
CA TYR A 17 1.52 7.00 9.08
C TYR A 17 2.89 6.37 9.34
N THR A 18 2.96 5.07 9.12
CA THR A 18 4.19 4.28 9.03
C THR A 18 4.38 3.82 7.61
N PHE A 19 5.61 3.53 7.22
CA PHE A 19 5.91 2.90 5.95
C PHE A 19 6.36 1.46 6.19
N ASP A 20 5.95 0.53 5.33
CA ASP A 20 6.42 -0.86 5.44
C ASP A 20 7.92 -0.92 5.12
N TYR A 21 8.31 -0.32 4.00
CA TYR A 21 9.71 -0.19 3.60
C TYR A 21 10.00 1.19 3.02
N VAL A 22 11.22 1.66 3.26
CA VAL A 22 11.79 2.84 2.62
C VAL A 22 13.13 2.42 2.02
N ILE A 23 13.26 2.56 0.71
CA ILE A 23 14.47 2.31 -0.05
C ILE A 23 15.05 3.67 -0.38
N ALA A 24 16.34 3.86 -0.14
CA ALA A 24 17.04 5.09 -0.46
C ALA A 24 18.25 4.77 -1.35
N GLY A 25 18.66 5.74 -2.14
CA GLY A 25 20.00 5.78 -2.70
C GLY A 25 21.05 5.81 -1.59
N SER A 26 22.31 5.66 -2.00
CA SER A 26 23.44 5.67 -1.08
C SER A 26 24.52 6.56 -1.64
N SER A 27 25.01 7.51 -0.85
CA SER A 27 26.06 8.43 -1.26
C SER A 27 26.95 8.84 -0.09
N PRO A 28 28.25 9.11 -0.33
CA PRO A 28 29.14 9.56 0.72
C PRO A 28 28.71 10.89 1.34
N LYS A 29 28.73 10.97 2.68
CA LYS A 29 28.46 12.21 3.42
C LYS A 29 29.44 12.40 4.57
N LYS A 30 29.85 13.64 4.80
CA LYS A 30 30.75 13.96 5.92
C LYS A 30 30.05 13.65 7.25
N LEU A 31 30.77 13.04 8.17
CA LEU A 31 30.25 12.72 9.50
C LEU A 31 29.79 13.99 10.25
N SER A 32 30.46 15.13 10.03
CA SER A 32 30.07 16.42 10.59
C SER A 32 28.71 16.90 10.10
N GLU A 33 28.44 16.79 8.80
CA GLU A 33 27.15 17.13 8.22
C GLU A 33 26.05 16.20 8.73
N VAL A 34 26.34 14.90 8.84
CA VAL A 34 25.39 13.93 9.42
C VAL A 34 25.12 14.27 10.89
N ALA A 35 26.14 14.63 11.67
CA ALA A 35 25.99 15.02 13.07
C ALA A 35 25.07 16.25 13.23
N THR A 36 25.24 17.26 12.38
CA THR A 36 24.32 18.41 12.31
C THR A 36 22.91 17.97 11.95
N LEU A 37 22.76 17.12 10.92
CA LEU A 37 21.46 16.66 10.43
C LEU A 37 20.66 15.90 11.49
N VAL A 38 21.30 15.01 12.25
CA VAL A 38 20.64 14.21 13.29
C VAL A 38 20.58 14.92 14.65
N GLY A 39 21.14 16.12 14.77
CA GLY A 39 21.18 16.90 16.01
C GLY A 39 21.98 16.24 17.13
N LYS A 40 23.12 15.60 16.80
CA LYS A 40 24.00 14.92 17.77
C LYS A 40 25.45 15.38 17.62
N GLY A 41 26.25 15.17 18.67
CA GLY A 41 27.70 15.46 18.61
C GLY A 41 28.46 14.41 17.78
N LEU A 42 29.59 14.82 17.18
CA LEU A 42 30.41 13.99 16.29
C LEU A 42 30.72 12.58 16.83
N ASN A 43 31.17 12.47 18.08
CA ASN A 43 31.52 11.18 18.68
C ASN A 43 30.30 10.26 18.83
N THR A 44 29.14 10.83 19.20
CA THR A 44 27.88 10.09 19.30
C THR A 44 27.43 9.63 17.92
N THR A 45 27.48 10.51 16.91
CA THR A 45 27.13 10.18 15.53
C THR A 45 28.05 9.09 14.97
N LYS A 46 29.36 9.17 15.23
CA LYS A 46 30.33 8.15 14.82
C LYS A 46 29.98 6.80 15.42
N LYS A 47 29.76 6.75 16.74
CA LYS A 47 29.38 5.52 17.43
C LYS A 47 28.08 4.95 16.89
N MET A 48 27.07 5.79 16.65
CA MET A 48 25.83 5.37 16.01
C MET A 48 26.07 4.79 14.61
N ALA A 49 26.96 5.39 13.81
CA ALA A 49 27.29 4.88 12.49
C ALA A 49 27.94 3.48 12.59
N GLU A 50 28.89 3.29 13.51
CA GLU A 50 29.54 2.00 13.78
C GLU A 50 28.54 0.93 14.28
N ASP A 51 27.70 1.29 15.25
CA ASP A 51 26.68 0.40 15.84
C ASP A 51 25.64 -0.04 14.79
N ASN A 52 25.36 0.80 13.79
CA ASN A 52 24.46 0.50 12.67
C ASN A 52 25.19 -0.01 11.41
N GLN A 53 26.47 -0.37 11.53
CA GLN A 53 27.27 -0.99 10.47
C GLN A 53 27.45 -0.16 9.20
N TYR A 54 27.40 1.17 9.31
CA TYR A 54 27.74 2.06 8.20
C TYR A 54 29.23 1.97 7.85
N THR A 55 29.54 2.19 6.57
CA THR A 55 30.91 2.20 6.05
C THR A 55 31.58 3.54 6.35
N LEU A 56 32.48 3.54 7.35
CA LEU A 56 33.26 4.73 7.72
C LEU A 56 34.61 4.78 6.99
N ALA A 57 34.90 5.93 6.38
CA ALA A 57 36.17 6.22 5.73
C ALA A 57 36.83 7.48 6.31
N LEU A 58 38.16 7.45 6.48
CA LEU A 58 38.94 8.64 6.86
C LEU A 58 39.58 9.22 5.60
N ARG A 59 39.20 10.44 5.21
CA ARG A 59 39.73 11.15 4.03
C ARG A 59 40.23 12.53 4.44
N ASN A 60 41.49 12.82 4.19
CA ASN A 60 42.12 14.12 4.52
C ASN A 60 41.92 14.54 5.99
N GLY A 61 41.92 13.58 6.92
CA GLY A 61 41.68 13.83 8.35
C GLY A 61 40.21 13.99 8.76
N GLU A 62 39.26 13.90 7.82
CA GLU A 62 37.82 13.95 8.09
C GLU A 62 37.19 12.56 7.97
N PHE A 63 36.25 12.26 8.86
CA PHE A 63 35.44 11.04 8.76
C PHE A 63 34.25 11.24 7.81
N TRP A 64 34.01 10.22 6.99
CA TRP A 64 32.92 10.12 6.02
C TRP A 64 32.13 8.83 6.28
N ILE A 65 30.82 8.90 6.04
CA ILE A 65 29.95 7.74 5.90
C ILE A 65 29.75 7.53 4.40
N ASP A 66 30.31 6.46 3.83
CA ASP A 66 30.31 6.24 2.37
C ASP A 66 28.95 5.77 1.85
N ASP A 67 28.20 5.08 2.69
CA ASP A 67 26.91 4.46 2.37
C ASP A 67 25.72 5.18 3.03
N PHE A 68 25.85 6.50 3.27
CA PHE A 68 24.80 7.29 3.91
C PHE A 68 23.52 7.36 3.02
N PRO A 69 22.30 7.24 3.59
CA PRO A 69 21.07 7.29 2.81
C PRO A 69 20.90 8.62 2.08
N SER A 70 20.53 8.56 0.81
CA SER A 70 20.36 9.71 -0.05
C SER A 70 19.28 9.49 -1.11
N ASP A 71 19.02 10.52 -1.92
CA ASP A 71 18.06 10.43 -3.01
C ASP A 71 18.51 9.41 -4.08
N PRO A 72 17.56 8.78 -4.79
CA PRO A 72 16.11 8.92 -4.62
C PRO A 72 15.56 8.13 -3.42
N ILE A 73 14.48 8.63 -2.82
CA ILE A 73 13.70 7.90 -1.80
C ILE A 73 12.52 7.19 -2.48
N VAL A 74 12.37 5.89 -2.21
CA VAL A 74 11.25 5.08 -2.68
C VAL A 74 10.55 4.44 -1.48
N ILE A 75 9.30 4.78 -1.28
CA ILE A 75 8.43 4.14 -0.29
C ILE A 75 7.82 2.90 -0.96
N VAL A 76 7.90 1.75 -0.28
CA VAL A 76 7.22 0.53 -0.72
C VAL A 76 6.22 0.10 0.34
N GLU A 77 4.97 -0.04 -0.10
CA GLU A 77 3.84 -0.45 0.73
C GLU A 77 3.33 -1.79 0.23
N ILE A 78 3.14 -2.76 1.14
CA ILE A 78 2.66 -4.09 0.79
C ILE A 78 1.27 -4.27 1.35
N MET A 79 0.29 -4.46 0.47
CA MET A 79 -1.06 -4.78 0.89
C MET A 79 -1.47 -6.18 0.43
N THR A 80 -1.54 -7.07 1.41
CA THR A 80 -2.03 -8.43 1.23
C THR A 80 -3.50 -8.55 1.66
N SER A 81 -4.10 -9.68 1.32
CA SER A 81 -5.46 -10.00 1.72
C SER A 81 -5.56 -10.38 3.21
N SER A 82 -6.67 -9.99 3.85
CA SER A 82 -7.11 -10.51 5.14
C SER A 82 -8.30 -11.44 4.94
N THR A 83 -8.58 -12.32 5.90
CA THR A 83 -9.72 -13.25 5.83
C THR A 83 -10.96 -12.67 6.53
N SER A 84 -12.15 -13.08 6.12
CA SER A 84 -13.45 -12.64 6.70
C SER A 84 -13.73 -13.22 8.09
N GLY A 85 -12.74 -13.85 8.72
CA GLY A 85 -12.91 -14.68 9.91
C GLY A 85 -13.45 -16.08 9.58
N GLY A 86 -13.15 -17.05 10.43
CA GLY A 86 -13.54 -18.44 10.25
C GLY A 86 -14.75 -18.84 11.09
N ASN A 87 -15.59 -19.73 10.56
CA ASN A 87 -16.76 -20.28 11.23
C ASN A 87 -16.52 -21.76 11.55
N LYS A 88 -16.56 -22.12 12.85
CA LYS A 88 -16.32 -23.51 13.29
C LYS A 88 -17.29 -24.51 12.67
N ASN A 89 -18.57 -24.16 12.59
CA ASN A 89 -19.61 -25.06 12.07
C ASN A 89 -19.48 -25.27 10.56
N LYS A 90 -18.90 -24.30 9.85
CA LYS A 90 -18.62 -24.40 8.40
C LYS A 90 -17.18 -24.83 8.09
N ARG A 91 -16.40 -25.15 9.14
CA ARG A 91 -14.97 -25.51 9.09
C ARG A 91 -14.04 -24.49 8.41
N THR A 92 -14.46 -23.23 8.26
CA THR A 92 -13.66 -22.20 7.56
C THR A 92 -12.59 -21.52 8.45
N GLN A 93 -12.22 -22.09 9.60
CA GLN A 93 -11.07 -21.56 10.35
C GLN A 93 -9.77 -22.03 9.72
N ILE A 94 -8.71 -21.23 9.76
CA ILE A 94 -7.43 -21.53 9.09
C ILE A 94 -6.92 -22.94 9.41
N ALA A 95 -6.96 -23.35 10.69
CA ALA A 95 -6.51 -24.68 11.09
C ALA A 95 -7.33 -25.82 10.45
N MET A 96 -8.66 -25.68 10.40
CA MET A 96 -9.55 -26.68 9.78
C MET A 96 -9.48 -26.64 8.25
N ALA A 97 -9.35 -25.46 7.66
CA ALA A 97 -9.15 -25.32 6.22
C ALA A 97 -7.83 -25.97 5.76
N CYS A 98 -6.78 -25.85 6.59
CA CYS A 98 -5.50 -26.53 6.35
C CYS A 98 -5.64 -28.05 6.47
N GLU A 99 -6.29 -28.54 7.53
CA GLU A 99 -6.59 -29.98 7.69
C GLU A 99 -7.39 -30.52 6.51
N ASP A 100 -8.47 -29.84 6.12
CA ASP A 100 -9.34 -30.25 5.02
C ASP A 100 -8.58 -30.24 3.69
N ALA A 101 -7.70 -29.26 3.44
CA ALA A 101 -6.87 -29.21 2.24
C ALA A 101 -5.85 -30.36 2.13
N VAL A 102 -5.40 -30.91 3.27
CA VAL A 102 -4.51 -32.08 3.29
C VAL A 102 -5.30 -33.38 3.12
N ILE A 103 -6.48 -33.49 3.74
CA ILE A 103 -7.28 -34.72 3.76
C ILE A 103 -8.11 -34.89 2.48
N SER A 104 -8.72 -33.82 1.97
CA SER A 104 -9.48 -33.79 0.72
C SER A 104 -9.23 -32.46 -0.01
N PRO A 105 -8.13 -32.37 -0.76
CA PRO A 105 -7.75 -31.16 -1.50
C PRO A 105 -8.88 -30.65 -2.41
N GLU A 106 -9.67 -31.54 -3.00
CA GLU A 106 -10.82 -31.18 -3.83
C GLU A 106 -12.05 -30.65 -3.07
N ASN A 107 -12.18 -30.90 -1.76
CA ASN A 107 -13.35 -30.52 -0.95
C ASN A 107 -12.96 -29.75 0.32
N HIS A 108 -12.03 -28.80 0.22
CA HIS A 108 -11.67 -27.93 1.33
C HIS A 108 -12.45 -26.61 1.30
N ASN A 109 -12.71 -26.06 2.49
CA ASN A 109 -13.45 -24.81 2.63
C ASN A 109 -12.63 -23.79 3.43
N ALA A 110 -12.11 -22.78 2.73
CA ALA A 110 -11.32 -21.71 3.33
C ALA A 110 -12.20 -20.52 3.75
N PRO A 111 -11.76 -19.69 4.72
CA PRO A 111 -12.42 -18.42 4.96
C PRO A 111 -12.31 -17.53 3.72
N GLY A 112 -13.39 -16.80 3.42
CA GLY A 112 -13.37 -15.85 2.31
C GLY A 112 -12.39 -14.70 2.54
N ILE A 113 -11.97 -14.06 1.47
CA ILE A 113 -11.09 -12.88 1.55
C ILE A 113 -11.91 -11.62 1.82
N ASN A 114 -11.45 -10.78 2.76
CA ASN A 114 -12.10 -9.55 3.17
C ASN A 114 -11.61 -8.33 2.37
N TYR A 115 -11.83 -8.35 1.05
CA TYR A 115 -11.35 -7.31 0.14
C TYR A 115 -11.83 -5.90 0.54
N ARG A 116 -13.10 -5.76 0.94
CA ARG A 116 -13.67 -4.45 1.34
C ARG A 116 -12.91 -3.83 2.51
N GLN A 117 -12.60 -4.61 3.55
CA GLN A 117 -11.90 -4.08 4.72
C GLN A 117 -10.46 -3.69 4.39
N VAL A 118 -9.79 -4.50 3.57
CA VAL A 118 -8.42 -4.23 3.11
C VAL A 118 -8.42 -2.95 2.27
N TRP A 119 -9.26 -2.89 1.23
CA TRP A 119 -9.43 -1.71 0.39
C TRP A 119 -9.73 -0.44 1.20
N ALA A 120 -10.68 -0.49 2.13
CA ALA A 120 -11.07 0.67 2.92
C ALA A 120 -9.93 1.23 3.79
N ARG A 121 -9.00 0.38 4.24
CA ARG A 121 -7.80 0.80 4.96
C ARG A 121 -6.70 1.28 4.04
N MET A 122 -6.59 0.69 2.86
CA MET A 122 -5.60 1.01 1.85
C MET A 122 -5.84 2.39 1.25
N VAL A 123 -7.10 2.72 0.96
CA VAL A 123 -7.44 3.80 0.03
C VAL A 123 -6.99 5.19 0.49
N SER A 124 -7.14 5.51 1.77
CA SER A 124 -6.68 6.78 2.32
C SER A 124 -5.15 6.85 2.34
N GLN A 125 -4.50 5.75 2.71
CA GLN A 125 -3.05 5.64 2.75
C GLN A 125 -2.44 5.74 1.36
N LEU A 126 -3.07 5.14 0.34
CA LEU A 126 -2.65 5.17 -1.06
C LEU A 126 -2.38 6.60 -1.50
N ILE A 127 -3.36 7.48 -1.30
CA ILE A 127 -3.26 8.87 -1.72
C ILE A 127 -2.24 9.62 -0.87
N VAL A 128 -2.38 9.57 0.46
CA VAL A 128 -1.56 10.37 1.37
C VAL A 128 -0.08 9.98 1.28
N LYS A 129 0.25 8.68 1.28
CA LYS A 129 1.64 8.24 1.19
C LYS A 129 2.26 8.48 -0.18
N SER A 130 1.46 8.49 -1.25
CA SER A 130 1.94 8.89 -2.58
C SER A 130 2.33 10.37 -2.62
N GLN A 131 1.52 11.24 -2.00
CA GLN A 131 1.86 12.66 -1.86
C GLN A 131 3.14 12.88 -1.05
N VAL A 132 3.35 12.12 0.03
CA VAL A 132 4.59 12.18 0.81
C VAL A 132 5.79 11.77 -0.03
N GLY A 133 5.69 10.67 -0.78
CA GLY A 133 6.76 10.24 -1.69
C GLY A 133 7.15 11.34 -2.68
N LEU A 134 6.15 11.99 -3.30
CA LEU A 134 6.40 13.11 -4.21
C LEU A 134 7.03 14.32 -3.52
N ALA A 135 6.56 14.68 -2.32
CA ALA A 135 7.12 15.78 -1.54
C ALA A 135 8.58 15.54 -1.13
N TRP A 136 9.00 14.28 -1.02
CA TRP A 136 10.38 13.87 -0.80
C TRP A 136 11.18 13.71 -2.09
N ASN A 137 10.70 14.25 -3.22
CA ASN A 137 11.30 14.09 -4.55
C ASN A 137 11.52 12.61 -4.93
N GLY A 138 10.66 11.75 -4.39
CA GLY A 138 10.72 10.31 -4.48
C GLY A 138 9.45 9.72 -5.10
N LYS A 139 9.24 8.42 -4.89
CA LYS A 139 8.06 7.69 -5.37
C LYS A 139 7.53 6.73 -4.31
N THR A 140 6.23 6.45 -4.38
CA THR A 140 5.58 5.43 -3.54
C THR A 140 5.05 4.34 -4.45
N ILE A 141 5.43 3.09 -4.19
CA ILE A 141 5.01 1.90 -4.94
C ILE A 141 4.20 0.99 -4.01
N TRP A 142 2.98 0.67 -4.43
CA TRP A 142 2.09 -0.24 -3.72
C TRP A 142 2.12 -1.62 -4.35
N ILE A 143 2.57 -2.61 -3.61
CA ILE A 143 2.56 -4.02 -4.03
C ILE A 143 1.26 -4.65 -3.54
N LEU A 144 0.44 -5.11 -4.49
CA LEU A 144 -0.88 -5.69 -4.23
C LEU A 144 -0.99 -7.09 -4.82
N GLN A 145 -1.93 -7.88 -4.30
CA GLN A 145 -2.43 -9.05 -5.02
C GLN A 145 -3.31 -8.62 -6.19
N ASP A 146 -3.16 -9.28 -7.34
CA ASP A 146 -3.98 -9.11 -8.53
C ASP A 146 -5.50 -9.15 -8.26
N LEU A 147 -5.96 -10.07 -7.42
CA LEU A 147 -7.38 -10.17 -7.03
C LEU A 147 -7.90 -8.91 -6.33
N LEU A 148 -7.05 -8.21 -5.55
CA LEU A 148 -7.42 -6.94 -4.93
C LEU A 148 -7.51 -5.83 -5.99
N ALA A 149 -6.63 -5.81 -6.99
CA ALA A 149 -6.72 -4.88 -8.11
C ALA A 149 -7.99 -5.09 -8.95
N GLN A 150 -8.37 -6.35 -9.20
CA GLN A 150 -9.63 -6.71 -9.85
C GLN A 150 -10.85 -6.29 -9.01
N TYR A 151 -10.80 -6.47 -7.70
CA TYR A 151 -11.84 -5.99 -6.78
C TYR A 151 -12.02 -4.47 -6.84
N ILE A 152 -10.92 -3.71 -6.84
CA ILE A 152 -10.96 -2.24 -6.95
C ILE A 152 -11.64 -1.82 -8.26
N SER A 153 -11.24 -2.42 -9.37
CA SER A 153 -11.78 -2.07 -10.70
C SER A 153 -13.26 -2.42 -10.85
N SER A 154 -13.73 -3.48 -10.19
CA SER A 154 -15.14 -3.93 -10.28
C SER A 154 -16.09 -3.21 -9.33
N THR A 155 -15.60 -2.58 -8.27
CA THR A 155 -16.45 -2.01 -7.21
C THR A 155 -16.40 -0.48 -7.10
N THR A 156 -15.38 0.15 -7.70
CA THR A 156 -15.16 1.60 -7.63
C THR A 156 -15.34 2.25 -9.01
N ALA A 157 -15.30 3.58 -9.06
CA ALA A 157 -15.28 4.30 -10.33
C ALA A 157 -13.90 4.30 -11.01
N LEU A 158 -12.86 3.80 -10.32
CA LEU A 158 -11.52 3.68 -10.87
C LEU A 158 -11.39 2.35 -11.61
N ASP A 159 -11.19 2.43 -12.93
CA ASP A 159 -10.87 1.27 -13.78
C ASP A 159 -9.36 1.21 -14.00
N LEU A 160 -8.67 0.33 -13.25
CA LEU A 160 -7.20 0.24 -13.28
C LEU A 160 -6.65 -0.15 -14.65
N SER A 161 -7.43 -0.83 -15.49
CA SER A 161 -6.98 -1.21 -16.84
C SER A 161 -6.59 -0.02 -17.72
N LYS A 162 -7.14 1.16 -17.44
CA LYS A 162 -6.84 2.42 -18.13
C LYS A 162 -5.54 3.07 -17.68
N TYR A 163 -4.92 2.56 -16.62
CA TYR A 163 -3.70 3.10 -16.01
C TYR A 163 -2.51 2.16 -16.13
N ILE A 164 -2.60 1.12 -16.97
CA ILE A 164 -1.46 0.25 -17.25
C ILE A 164 -0.34 1.12 -17.84
N ALA A 165 0.82 1.10 -17.20
CA ALA A 165 1.92 1.99 -17.51
C ALA A 165 3.26 1.23 -17.57
N GLN A 166 4.25 1.83 -18.22
CA GLN A 166 5.64 1.34 -18.22
C GLN A 166 6.54 2.11 -17.25
N TYR A 167 6.13 3.32 -16.86
CA TYR A 167 6.92 4.23 -16.05
C TYR A 167 6.11 4.74 -14.85
N PRO A 168 6.78 5.00 -13.70
CA PRO A 168 6.11 5.55 -12.54
C PRO A 168 5.52 6.94 -12.76
N ASP A 169 4.41 7.21 -12.08
CA ASP A 169 3.71 8.50 -12.01
C ASP A 169 3.53 8.90 -10.53
N GLU A 170 2.51 9.70 -10.21
CA GLU A 170 2.16 10.12 -8.85
C GLU A 170 1.74 8.95 -7.96
N VAL A 171 0.77 8.15 -8.41
CA VAL A 171 0.35 6.90 -7.76
C VAL A 171 0.90 5.73 -8.56
N ASN A 172 1.48 4.75 -7.88
CA ASN A 172 2.09 3.58 -8.51
C ASN A 172 1.64 2.30 -7.80
N ILE A 173 1.09 1.36 -8.56
CA ILE A 173 0.62 0.06 -8.07
C ILE A 173 1.27 -1.03 -8.91
N LEU A 174 1.96 -1.95 -8.25
CA LEU A 174 2.43 -3.21 -8.83
C LEU A 174 1.53 -4.34 -8.30
N ALA A 175 0.62 -4.83 -9.14
CA ALA A 175 -0.19 -5.99 -8.82
C ALA A 175 0.52 -7.28 -9.24
N LEU A 176 0.55 -8.27 -8.35
CA LEU A 176 1.20 -9.56 -8.55
C LEU A 176 0.18 -10.69 -8.37
N GLY A 177 0.14 -11.61 -9.32
CA GLY A 177 -0.56 -12.88 -9.24
C GLY A 177 0.42 -14.03 -8.99
N TYR A 178 -0.06 -15.10 -8.37
CA TYR A 178 0.74 -16.30 -8.13
C TYR A 178 0.93 -17.18 -9.39
N GLY A 179 0.23 -16.89 -10.48
CA GLY A 179 0.21 -17.70 -11.70
C GLY A 179 -0.26 -19.14 -11.47
N GLU A 180 -0.01 -20.01 -12.44
CA GLU A 180 -0.18 -21.46 -12.25
C GLU A 180 0.98 -21.98 -11.38
N ILE A 181 0.67 -22.39 -10.15
CA ILE A 181 1.64 -23.02 -9.27
C ILE A 181 1.78 -24.48 -9.71
N ASP A 182 2.83 -24.78 -10.48
CA ASP A 182 3.17 -26.14 -10.86
C ASP A 182 3.51 -26.97 -9.62
N ALA A 183 2.60 -27.85 -9.23
CA ALA A 183 2.71 -28.75 -8.07
C ALA A 183 3.93 -29.69 -8.11
N GLY A 184 4.62 -29.79 -9.26
CA GLY A 184 5.80 -30.62 -9.48
C GLY A 184 7.15 -29.96 -9.18
N THR A 185 7.19 -28.66 -8.88
CA THR A 185 8.46 -27.93 -8.72
C THR A 185 8.84 -27.81 -7.23
N PRO A 186 9.93 -28.44 -6.77
CA PRO A 186 10.30 -28.49 -5.35
C PRO A 186 11.02 -27.22 -4.87
N THR A 187 10.86 -26.09 -5.56
CA THR A 187 11.55 -24.86 -5.21
C THR A 187 10.83 -24.18 -4.04
N PRO A 188 11.53 -23.88 -2.93
CA PRO A 188 10.92 -23.25 -1.75
C PRO A 188 10.46 -21.81 -1.99
N ILE A 189 10.82 -21.23 -3.15
CA ILE A 189 10.48 -19.87 -3.58
C ILE A 189 9.64 -20.00 -4.85
N ILE A 190 8.42 -19.48 -4.79
CA ILE A 190 7.53 -19.36 -5.96
C ILE A 190 7.88 -18.05 -6.66
N GLU A 191 8.26 -18.13 -7.92
CA GLU A 191 8.50 -16.95 -8.75
C GLU A 191 7.16 -16.33 -9.18
N LEU A 192 6.94 -15.07 -8.84
CA LEU A 192 5.75 -14.32 -9.25
C LEU A 192 5.99 -13.73 -10.64
N ARG A 193 5.45 -14.38 -11.68
CA ARG A 193 5.64 -13.96 -13.08
C ARG A 193 4.49 -13.09 -13.60
N ASP A 194 3.30 -13.27 -13.06
CA ASP A 194 2.13 -12.50 -13.46
C ASP A 194 2.13 -11.18 -12.71
N SER A 195 2.57 -10.12 -13.39
CA SER A 195 2.60 -8.78 -12.84
C SER A 195 1.93 -7.78 -13.77
N THR A 196 1.25 -6.79 -13.19
CA THR A 196 0.72 -5.64 -13.94
C THR A 196 1.04 -4.39 -13.16
N PHE A 197 1.68 -3.43 -13.84
CA PHE A 197 2.01 -2.14 -13.27
C PHE A 197 0.99 -1.10 -13.71
N TYR A 198 0.41 -0.40 -12.73
CA TYR A 198 -0.53 0.69 -12.93
C TYR A 198 0.07 1.99 -12.38
N ALA A 199 0.02 3.06 -13.15
CA ALA A 199 0.45 4.37 -12.71
C ALA A 199 -0.45 5.48 -13.27
N GLY A 200 -0.65 6.53 -12.47
CA GLY A 200 -1.40 7.70 -12.92
C GLY A 200 -1.46 8.81 -11.87
N PRO A 201 -2.14 9.91 -12.21
CA PRO A 201 -2.20 11.09 -11.35
C PRO A 201 -3.14 10.85 -10.16
N ILE A 202 -2.90 11.55 -9.06
CA ILE A 202 -3.76 11.50 -7.87
C ILE A 202 -5.12 12.12 -8.21
N THR A 203 -5.14 13.32 -8.77
CA THR A 203 -6.34 14.06 -9.20
C THR A 203 -6.40 14.21 -10.71
N ASN A 204 -7.55 14.65 -11.24
CA ASN A 204 -7.64 14.97 -12.67
C ASN A 204 -6.77 16.20 -12.95
N ASN A 205 -5.86 16.10 -13.92
CA ASN A 205 -5.25 17.29 -14.50
C ASN A 205 -6.30 18.03 -15.34
N ALA A 206 -6.42 19.35 -15.13
CA ALA A 206 -7.37 20.22 -15.82
C ALA A 206 -7.15 20.26 -17.35
N ASP A 207 -5.97 19.85 -17.81
CA ASP A 207 -5.62 19.74 -19.22
C ASP A 207 -6.13 18.42 -19.81
N ASN A 208 -7.41 18.40 -20.21
CA ASN A 208 -8.02 17.57 -21.26
C ASN A 208 -7.66 16.05 -21.34
N SER A 209 -7.19 15.43 -20.26
CA SER A 209 -6.96 13.98 -20.26
C SER A 209 -8.25 13.23 -19.97
N VAL A 210 -8.54 12.21 -20.79
CA VAL A 210 -9.69 11.30 -20.69
C VAL A 210 -9.65 10.46 -19.40
N SER A 211 -8.50 10.40 -18.73
CA SER A 211 -8.29 9.66 -17.48
C SER A 211 -8.63 10.51 -16.27
N LYS A 212 -9.53 10.01 -15.43
CA LYS A 212 -9.76 10.57 -14.11
C LYS A 212 -8.56 10.27 -13.19
N GLY A 213 -8.40 10.93 -12.05
CA GLY A 213 -7.33 10.63 -11.09
C GLY A 213 -7.63 9.40 -10.24
N PHE A 214 -6.62 8.89 -9.56
CA PHE A 214 -6.76 7.77 -8.62
C PHE A 214 -7.74 8.05 -7.48
N VAL A 215 -8.08 9.30 -7.19
CA VAL A 215 -9.18 9.67 -6.27
C VAL A 215 -10.55 9.09 -6.64
N GLU A 216 -10.78 8.64 -7.88
CA GLU A 216 -12.02 7.93 -8.23
C GLU A 216 -12.19 6.60 -7.50
N ILE A 217 -11.11 6.07 -6.92
CA ILE A 217 -11.13 4.83 -6.14
C ILE A 217 -12.12 4.90 -4.95
N VAL A 218 -12.43 6.09 -4.41
CA VAL A 218 -13.40 6.26 -3.33
C VAL A 218 -14.83 6.53 -3.83
N LYS A 219 -15.03 6.63 -5.15
CA LYS A 219 -16.34 6.87 -5.75
C LYS A 219 -16.99 5.57 -6.17
N ILE A 220 -18.32 5.55 -6.13
CA ILE A 220 -19.11 4.40 -6.61
C ILE A 220 -19.00 4.27 -8.12
N GLY A 221 -18.74 3.05 -8.61
CA GLY A 221 -18.67 2.79 -10.06
C GLY A 221 -20.01 2.98 -10.75
N ALA A 222 -21.07 2.40 -10.19
CA ALA A 222 -22.45 2.63 -10.61
C ALA A 222 -23.40 2.42 -9.41
N PRO A 223 -24.37 3.33 -9.20
CA PRO A 223 -25.40 3.10 -8.19
C PRO A 223 -26.32 1.96 -8.62
N PRO A 224 -26.73 1.06 -7.70
CA PRO A 224 -27.73 0.05 -8.02
C PRO A 224 -29.09 0.71 -8.30
N GLU A 225 -29.91 0.07 -9.12
CA GLU A 225 -31.28 0.55 -9.36
C GLU A 225 -32.10 0.55 -8.07
N LYS A 226 -32.99 1.56 -7.92
CA LYS A 226 -33.82 1.73 -6.72
C LYS A 226 -34.69 0.51 -6.42
N GLU A 227 -35.05 -0.27 -7.43
CA GLU A 227 -35.86 -1.49 -7.25
C GLU A 227 -35.19 -2.52 -6.33
N TYR A 228 -33.86 -2.65 -6.38
CA TYR A 228 -33.12 -3.56 -5.50
C TYR A 228 -33.29 -3.18 -4.03
N LEU A 229 -33.28 -1.87 -3.73
CA LEU A 229 -33.54 -1.36 -2.38
C LEU A 229 -34.95 -1.73 -1.93
N TRP A 230 -35.96 -1.52 -2.77
CA TRP A 230 -37.35 -1.85 -2.42
C TRP A 230 -37.57 -3.33 -2.18
N ARG A 231 -37.02 -4.19 -3.04
CA ARG A 231 -37.06 -5.66 -2.87
C ARG A 231 -36.38 -6.10 -1.57
N ALA A 232 -35.28 -5.44 -1.19
CA ALA A 232 -34.57 -5.73 0.06
C ALA A 232 -35.33 -5.24 1.30
N LEU A 233 -35.95 -4.05 1.24
CA LEU A 233 -36.72 -3.46 2.34
C LEU A 233 -38.03 -4.21 2.60
N PHE A 234 -38.72 -4.68 1.56
CA PHE A 234 -39.97 -5.45 1.70
C PHE A 234 -39.79 -6.73 2.54
N LYS A 235 -38.58 -7.30 2.57
CA LYS A 235 -38.25 -8.49 3.37
C LYS A 235 -38.01 -8.17 4.86
N LYS A 236 -38.10 -6.90 5.28
CA LYS A 236 -37.81 -6.45 6.64
C LYS A 236 -39.06 -5.86 7.27
N ALA A 237 -39.24 -6.08 8.57
CA ALA A 237 -40.31 -5.45 9.32
C ALA A 237 -40.07 -3.93 9.45
N SER A 238 -41.15 -3.15 9.44
CA SER A 238 -41.10 -1.72 9.79
C SER A 238 -40.61 -1.53 11.22
N CYS A 239 -39.67 -0.60 11.43
CA CYS A 239 -39.07 -0.33 12.74
C CYS A 239 -39.43 1.06 13.31
N GLY A 240 -40.45 1.73 12.76
CA GLY A 240 -40.96 3.01 13.28
C GLY A 240 -41.21 4.07 12.20
N ASN A 241 -41.67 5.25 12.65
CA ASN A 241 -41.91 6.41 11.79
C ASN A 241 -40.82 7.46 12.00
N VAL A 242 -40.19 7.90 10.91
CA VAL A 242 -39.27 9.04 10.92
C VAL A 242 -39.99 10.22 10.28
N VAL A 243 -40.12 11.32 11.02
CA VAL A 243 -40.56 12.61 10.47
C VAL A 243 -39.30 13.37 10.08
N LEU A 244 -39.04 13.46 8.78
CA LEU A 244 -37.99 14.35 8.25
C LEU A 244 -38.53 15.79 8.37
N LYS A 245 -37.79 16.64 9.08
CA LYS A 245 -38.02 18.09 9.12
C LYS A 245 -37.36 18.77 7.93
#